data_AF-A0A2S5M1I0-F1
#
_entry.id   AF-A0A2S5M1I0-F1
#
_cell.length_a   1.000
_cell.length_b   1.000
_cell.length_c   1.000
_cell.angle_alpha   90.00
_cell.angle_beta   90.00
_cell.angle_gamma   90.00
#
_symmetry.space_group_name_H-M   'P 1'
#
loop_
_entity.id
_entity.type
_entity.pdbx_description
1 polymer ?
#
loop_
_entity_poly.entity_id
_entity_poly.type
_entity_poly.pdbx_seq_one_letter_code
_entity_poly.pdbx_strand_id
1 'polypeptide(L)'
;MVRVGERVATNRSVDLRAPSFFIALVSLLFLAATAQAEPPNAKALLEEAKQNFQPIVVPSLGNDSVTAARIELGRRLFFENRVSMDGNVSCAHCHLPEKQASDGLPKAIGVFGKENPRNAPSIFNAALNFKQHWRGDRESLEDQAEKSLLGPASFGNPDQATAMSKLKAVPAYAGAFAKAFPGDKDPINSKNWGVAVGAFERTLLTPSKFDAFLTGDASALTKQEAAGLRKFIDLGCASCHNGAGVGGNSFQKFGVVSDYWKETGVTTPDKGRADVTK
;
A
#
# COMPACT_ATOMS: atom_id res chain seq x y z
N MET A 1 -32.52 22.02 86.28
CA MET A 1 -32.20 22.01 87.72
C MET A 1 -31.06 22.99 87.93
N VAL A 2 -31.36 24.04 88.70
CA VAL A 2 -30.56 25.23 88.98
C VAL A 2 -29.31 24.90 89.80
N ARG A 3 -28.17 25.56 89.49
CA ARG A 3 -27.24 26.23 90.44
C ARG A 3 -26.01 26.74 89.64
N VAL A 4 -25.82 28.06 89.48
CA VAL A 4 -25.32 29.07 90.44
C VAL A 4 -23.85 28.83 90.80
N GLY A 5 -22.97 29.71 90.32
CA GLY A 5 -22.12 30.58 91.16
C GLY A 5 -20.67 30.10 91.08
N GLU A 6 -19.59 30.88 91.13
CA GLU A 6 -19.33 32.25 91.56
C GLU A 6 -17.89 32.61 91.13
N ARG A 7 -17.64 33.92 90.88
CA ARG A 7 -16.47 34.75 91.29
C ARG A 7 -15.04 34.27 90.92
N VAL A 8 -14.01 35.10 90.69
CA VAL A 8 -13.75 36.55 90.79
C VAL A 8 -12.43 36.82 90.04
N ALA A 9 -12.23 38.09 89.68
CA ALA A 9 -11.06 38.75 89.12
C ALA A 9 -9.66 38.24 89.55
N THR A 10 -8.64 38.44 88.71
CA THR A 10 -7.69 39.56 88.88
C THR A 10 -6.71 39.68 87.72
N ASN A 11 -6.38 40.95 87.48
CA ASN A 11 -5.45 41.50 86.52
C ASN A 11 -4.00 41.25 86.97
N ARG A 12 -3.07 40.91 86.06
CA ARG A 12 -1.69 41.45 85.98
C ARG A 12 -0.86 40.80 84.87
N SER A 13 -0.44 41.65 83.94
CA SER A 13 0.89 41.77 83.33
C SER A 13 1.79 40.53 83.26
N VAL A 14 2.34 40.23 82.07
CA VAL A 14 3.76 40.46 81.74
C VAL A 14 3.90 40.33 80.22
N ASP A 15 4.47 41.39 79.62
CA ASP A 15 4.91 41.49 78.23
C ASP A 15 6.35 40.95 78.17
N LEU A 16 6.61 39.88 77.42
CA LEU A 16 7.97 39.40 77.15
C LEU A 16 8.04 38.72 75.76
N ARG A 17 8.73 39.44 74.88
CA ARG A 17 9.16 39.11 73.52
C ARG A 17 9.78 37.72 73.39
N ALA A 18 9.42 36.99 72.33
CA ALA A 18 10.21 35.90 71.75
C ALA A 18 9.92 35.77 70.23
N PRO A 19 10.88 35.27 69.42
CA PRO A 19 11.12 35.74 68.06
C PRO A 19 10.35 34.98 66.98
N SER A 20 10.18 35.66 65.84
CA SER A 20 9.62 35.15 64.60
C SER A 20 10.38 33.92 64.09
N PHE A 21 9.73 32.75 64.11
CA PHE A 21 10.16 31.59 63.34
C PHE A 21 9.86 31.83 61.84
N PHE A 22 10.91 32.10 61.06
CA PHE A 22 10.87 32.00 59.60
C PHE A 22 10.78 30.51 59.23
N ILE A 23 9.59 30.02 58.90
CA ILE A 23 9.42 28.72 58.24
C ILE A 23 9.74 28.96 56.75
N ALA A 24 10.96 28.61 56.34
CA ALA A 24 11.32 28.55 54.93
C ALA A 24 10.63 27.33 54.29
N LEU A 25 9.57 27.58 53.52
CA LEU A 25 8.94 26.58 52.66
C LEU A 25 9.90 26.29 51.49
N VAL A 26 10.64 25.18 51.55
CA VAL A 26 11.39 24.66 50.40
C VAL A 26 10.40 23.92 49.50
N SER A 27 9.80 24.64 48.55
CA SER A 27 9.00 24.03 47.48
C SER A 27 9.93 23.30 46.51
N LEU A 28 10.12 22.00 46.70
CA LEU A 28 10.69 21.11 45.69
C LEU A 28 9.72 20.97 44.52
N LEU A 29 9.90 21.82 43.50
CA LEU A 29 9.35 21.62 42.16
C LEU A 29 10.05 20.42 41.52
N PHE A 30 9.44 19.23 41.64
CA PHE A 30 9.74 18.11 40.76
C PHE A 30 9.21 18.46 39.36
N LEU A 31 10.05 19.09 38.54
CA LEU A 31 9.88 19.05 37.09
C LEU A 31 10.11 17.60 36.66
N ALA A 32 9.03 16.83 36.50
CA ALA A 32 9.06 15.63 35.71
C ALA A 32 9.37 16.05 34.27
N ALA A 33 10.65 16.05 33.91
CA ALA A 33 11.08 16.15 32.53
C ALA A 33 10.58 14.89 31.82
N THR A 34 9.45 15.02 31.11
CA THR A 34 9.10 14.05 30.09
C THR A 34 10.23 14.09 29.09
N ALA A 35 11.04 13.03 29.03
CA ALA A 35 12.00 12.84 27.96
C ALA A 35 11.21 12.69 26.65
N GLN A 36 10.85 13.81 26.02
CA GLN A 36 10.52 13.81 24.61
C GLN A 36 11.79 13.35 23.90
N ALA A 37 11.75 12.16 23.31
CA ALA A 37 12.80 11.72 22.39
C ALA A 37 13.03 12.86 21.38
N GLU A 38 14.27 13.33 21.28
CA GLU A 38 14.63 14.32 20.27
C GLU A 38 14.16 13.81 18.90
N PRO A 39 13.54 14.68 18.07
CA PRO A 39 13.14 14.25 16.74
C PRO A 39 14.38 13.68 16.03
N PRO A 40 14.26 12.50 15.38
CA PRO A 40 15.40 11.90 14.71
C PRO A 40 16.04 12.94 13.81
N ASN A 41 17.37 13.07 13.88
CA ASN A 41 18.11 13.91 12.96
C ASN A 41 17.68 13.51 11.54
N ALA A 42 16.92 14.37 10.86
CA ALA A 42 16.24 14.04 9.61
C ALA A 42 17.24 13.56 8.54
N LYS A 43 18.49 14.07 8.61
CA LYS A 43 19.58 13.61 7.77
C LYS A 43 20.01 12.17 8.08
N ALA A 44 20.15 11.81 9.36
CA ALA A 44 20.50 10.44 9.75
C ALA A 44 19.39 9.45 9.36
N LEU A 45 18.12 9.83 9.58
CA LEU A 45 16.99 9.02 9.14
C LEU A 45 16.94 8.86 7.61
N LEU A 46 17.25 9.92 6.87
CA LEU A 46 17.30 9.86 5.41
C LEU A 46 18.39 8.90 4.91
N GLU A 47 19.61 9.00 5.44
CA GLU A 47 20.71 8.11 5.03
C GLU A 47 20.39 6.64 5.30
N GLU A 48 19.77 6.34 6.44
CA GLU A 48 19.34 4.98 6.76
C GLU A 48 18.14 4.51 5.92
N ALA A 49 17.19 5.40 5.64
CA ALA A 49 16.08 5.09 4.74
C ALA A 49 16.58 4.71 3.34
N LYS A 50 17.60 5.42 2.82
CA LYS A 50 18.22 5.11 1.52
C LYS A 50 18.94 3.76 1.47
N GLN A 51 19.29 3.16 2.61
CA GLN A 51 19.84 1.80 2.65
C GLN A 51 18.76 0.74 2.40
N ASN A 52 17.49 1.06 2.69
CA ASN A 52 16.38 0.12 2.65
C ASN A 52 15.41 0.42 1.49
N PHE A 53 15.28 1.67 1.07
CA PHE A 53 14.25 2.13 0.14
C PHE A 53 14.85 2.88 -1.05
N GLN A 54 14.10 2.90 -2.14
CA GLN A 54 14.42 3.67 -3.34
C GLN A 54 13.19 4.52 -3.69
N PRO A 55 13.36 5.72 -4.25
CA PRO A 55 12.22 6.48 -4.76
C PRO A 55 11.65 5.78 -6.00
N ILE A 56 10.35 5.94 -6.22
CA ILE A 56 9.70 5.55 -7.47
C ILE A 56 10.28 6.41 -8.60
N VAL A 57 10.87 5.75 -9.60
CA VAL A 57 11.36 6.40 -10.82
C VAL A 57 10.32 6.20 -11.91
N VAL A 58 9.77 7.31 -12.41
CA VAL A 58 8.84 7.27 -13.55
C VAL A 58 9.62 6.97 -14.83
N PRO A 59 9.30 5.89 -15.57
CA PRO A 59 10.00 5.56 -16.80
C PRO A 59 9.89 6.69 -17.83
N SER A 60 10.98 6.99 -18.53
CA SER A 60 10.90 7.83 -19.72
C SER A 60 10.16 7.08 -20.83
N LEU A 61 9.16 7.70 -21.44
CA LEU A 61 8.49 7.19 -22.64
C LEU A 61 9.54 7.00 -23.75
N GLY A 62 9.64 5.81 -24.33
CA GLY A 62 10.57 5.58 -25.45
C GLY A 62 11.27 4.23 -25.53
N ASN A 63 11.11 3.32 -24.57
CA ASN A 63 11.50 1.93 -24.81
C ASN A 63 10.46 1.27 -25.73
N ASP A 64 10.88 0.23 -26.48
CA ASP A 64 10.00 -0.39 -27.48
C ASP A 64 8.72 -0.96 -26.86
N SER A 65 8.71 -1.30 -25.57
CA SER A 65 7.54 -1.85 -24.86
C SER A 65 6.53 -0.79 -24.40
N VAL A 66 6.94 0.44 -24.09
CA VAL A 66 6.12 1.51 -23.48
C VAL A 66 6.08 2.73 -24.39
N THR A 67 5.52 2.54 -25.59
CA THR A 67 5.27 3.62 -26.54
C THR A 67 3.90 4.27 -26.27
N ALA A 68 3.73 5.54 -26.69
CA ALA A 68 2.45 6.24 -26.54
C ALA A 68 1.27 5.48 -27.21
N ALA A 69 1.52 4.80 -28.33
CA ALA A 69 0.51 4.00 -29.01
C ALA A 69 0.11 2.75 -28.20
N ARG A 70 1.07 2.09 -27.55
CA ARG A 70 0.80 0.92 -26.69
C ARG A 70 0.10 1.32 -25.39
N ILE A 71 0.51 2.44 -24.77
CA ILE A 71 -0.17 2.99 -23.59
C ILE A 71 -1.63 3.30 -23.91
N GLU A 72 -1.91 4.02 -25.00
CA GLU A 72 -3.29 4.37 -25.35
C GLU A 72 -4.13 3.14 -25.70
N LEU A 73 -3.56 2.15 -26.41
CA LEU A 73 -4.24 0.88 -26.64
C LEU A 73 -4.52 0.15 -25.32
N GLY A 74 -3.50 0.02 -24.45
CA GLY A 74 -3.62 -0.60 -23.14
C GLY A 74 -4.70 0.03 -22.28
N ARG A 75 -4.75 1.37 -22.26
CA ARG A 75 -5.79 2.12 -21.58
C ARG A 75 -7.17 1.75 -22.11
N ARG A 76 -7.37 1.63 -23.42
CA ARG A 76 -8.67 1.20 -23.98
C ARG A 76 -9.03 -0.23 -23.55
N LEU A 77 -8.08 -1.16 -23.67
CA LEU A 77 -8.28 -2.57 -23.32
C LEU A 77 -8.56 -2.77 -21.82
N PHE A 78 -7.95 -1.96 -20.96
CA PHE A 78 -8.17 -1.99 -19.52
C PHE A 78 -9.64 -1.75 -19.13
N PHE A 79 -10.37 -0.93 -19.91
CA PHE A 79 -11.79 -0.66 -19.72
C PHE A 79 -12.70 -1.47 -20.67
N GLU A 80 -12.16 -2.39 -21.47
CA GLU A 80 -12.93 -3.17 -22.44
C GLU A 80 -13.65 -4.35 -21.78
N ASN A 81 -14.98 -4.26 -21.71
CA ASN A 81 -15.81 -5.31 -21.12
C ASN A 81 -16.21 -6.41 -22.10
N ARG A 82 -16.25 -6.12 -23.41
CA ARG A 82 -16.70 -7.10 -24.43
C ARG A 82 -15.80 -8.33 -24.51
N VAL A 83 -14.60 -8.28 -23.94
CA VAL A 83 -13.68 -9.43 -23.92
C VAL A 83 -14.10 -10.51 -22.92
N SER A 84 -14.80 -10.17 -21.83
CA SER A 84 -15.29 -11.18 -20.89
C SER A 84 -16.37 -12.05 -21.52
N MET A 85 -16.59 -13.25 -20.98
CA MET A 85 -17.58 -14.18 -21.54
C MET A 85 -19.02 -13.67 -21.50
N ASP A 86 -19.36 -12.85 -20.51
CA ASP A 86 -20.67 -12.21 -20.39
C ASP A 86 -20.72 -10.77 -20.94
N GLY A 87 -19.59 -10.24 -21.41
CA GLY A 87 -19.47 -8.86 -21.88
C GLY A 87 -19.55 -7.77 -20.80
N ASN A 88 -19.50 -8.13 -19.51
CA ASN A 88 -19.73 -7.22 -18.38
C ASN A 88 -18.48 -6.91 -17.55
N VAL A 89 -17.34 -7.58 -17.79
CA VAL A 89 -16.14 -7.48 -16.95
C VAL A 89 -14.95 -6.97 -17.75
N SER A 90 -14.29 -5.95 -17.21
CA SER A 90 -13.00 -5.41 -17.66
C SER A 90 -12.01 -5.40 -16.50
N CYS A 91 -10.75 -5.03 -16.72
CA CYS A 91 -9.77 -4.86 -15.65
C CYS A 91 -10.27 -3.82 -14.63
N ALA A 92 -10.87 -2.74 -15.11
CA ALA A 92 -11.45 -1.67 -14.29
C ALA A 92 -12.62 -2.12 -13.40
N HIS A 93 -13.24 -3.27 -13.67
CA HIS A 93 -14.31 -3.81 -12.82
C HIS A 93 -13.80 -4.17 -11.41
N CYS A 94 -12.59 -4.74 -11.32
CA CYS A 94 -11.97 -5.13 -10.06
C CYS A 94 -10.87 -4.16 -9.59
N HIS A 95 -10.38 -3.30 -10.47
CA HIS A 95 -9.30 -2.35 -10.20
C HIS A 95 -9.79 -0.92 -10.40
N LEU A 96 -10.70 -0.48 -9.53
CA LEU A 96 -11.42 0.79 -9.62
C LEU A 96 -10.53 1.95 -9.16
N PRO A 97 -10.27 2.97 -9.99
CA PRO A 97 -9.44 4.12 -9.61
C PRO A 97 -9.91 4.81 -8.32
N GLU A 98 -11.22 4.92 -8.12
CA GLU A 98 -11.83 5.58 -6.95
C GLU A 98 -11.58 4.81 -5.64
N LYS A 99 -11.23 3.52 -5.75
CA LYS A 99 -10.88 2.64 -4.63
C LYS A 99 -9.39 2.29 -4.66
N GLN A 100 -8.54 3.25 -5.01
CA GLN A 100 -7.09 3.08 -5.07
C GLN A 100 -6.68 1.92 -6.01
N ALA A 101 -7.37 1.80 -7.14
CA ALA A 101 -7.15 0.77 -8.16
C ALA A 101 -7.31 -0.68 -7.64
N SER A 102 -8.19 -0.85 -6.64
CA SER A 102 -8.71 -2.12 -6.12
C SER A 102 -10.25 -2.10 -6.18
N ASP A 103 -10.94 -3.12 -5.64
CA ASP A 103 -12.41 -3.15 -5.57
C ASP A 103 -12.96 -2.87 -4.17
N GLY A 104 -12.10 -2.80 -3.16
CA GLY A 104 -12.48 -2.64 -1.75
C GLY A 104 -13.27 -3.83 -1.18
N LEU A 105 -13.22 -5.00 -1.81
CA LEU A 105 -13.90 -6.21 -1.37
C LEU A 105 -12.91 -7.19 -0.72
N PRO A 106 -13.34 -8.04 0.23
CA PRO A 106 -12.51 -9.13 0.73
C PRO A 106 -12.07 -10.09 -0.38
N LYS A 107 -12.95 -10.28 -1.38
CA LYS A 107 -12.73 -11.10 -2.57
C LYS A 107 -13.44 -10.49 -3.77
N ALA A 108 -12.75 -10.46 -4.90
CA ALA A 108 -13.26 -9.81 -6.10
C ALA A 108 -14.39 -10.64 -6.75
N ILE A 109 -15.38 -9.97 -7.33
CA ILE A 109 -16.45 -10.61 -8.09
C ILE A 109 -16.20 -10.31 -9.57
N GLY A 110 -16.13 -11.33 -10.41
CA GLY A 110 -15.92 -11.16 -11.85
C GLY A 110 -17.02 -11.80 -12.69
N VAL A 111 -16.64 -12.39 -13.83
CA VAL A 111 -17.56 -12.87 -14.86
C VAL A 111 -18.63 -13.80 -14.29
N PHE A 112 -19.87 -13.64 -14.74
CA PHE A 112 -21.05 -14.36 -14.26
C PHE A 112 -21.31 -14.22 -12.74
N GLY A 113 -20.81 -13.16 -12.11
CA GLY A 113 -20.95 -12.95 -10.66
C GLY A 113 -20.10 -13.91 -9.82
N LYS A 114 -19.06 -14.52 -10.40
CA LYS A 114 -18.22 -15.48 -9.69
C LYS A 114 -17.23 -14.79 -8.76
N GLU A 115 -17.18 -15.23 -7.51
CA GLU A 115 -16.19 -14.78 -6.53
C GLU A 115 -14.79 -15.37 -6.83
N ASN A 116 -13.76 -14.53 -6.74
CA ASN A 116 -12.37 -14.92 -6.81
C ASN A 116 -11.89 -15.46 -5.45
N PRO A 117 -10.93 -16.39 -5.42
CA PRO A 117 -10.46 -16.95 -4.15
C PRO A 117 -9.71 -15.94 -3.26
N ARG A 118 -9.28 -14.79 -3.82
CA ARG A 118 -8.42 -13.79 -3.16
C ARG A 118 -8.93 -12.37 -3.44
N ASN A 119 -8.52 -11.44 -2.58
CA ASN A 119 -8.67 -10.00 -2.80
C ASN A 119 -7.92 -9.56 -4.08
N ALA A 120 -8.51 -8.61 -4.81
CA ALA A 120 -7.82 -7.92 -5.90
C ALA A 120 -6.85 -6.85 -5.33
N PRO A 121 -5.53 -7.02 -5.49
CA PRO A 121 -4.58 -6.01 -5.03
C PRO A 121 -4.70 -4.73 -5.87
N SER A 122 -4.18 -3.61 -5.36
CA SER A 122 -4.05 -2.40 -6.15
C SER A 122 -3.11 -2.64 -7.35
N ILE A 123 -3.45 -2.06 -8.50
CA ILE A 123 -2.53 -2.01 -9.66
C ILE A 123 -1.62 -0.78 -9.64
N PHE A 124 -1.86 0.20 -8.76
CA PHE A 124 -0.92 1.30 -8.59
C PHE A 124 0.42 0.77 -8.14
N ASN A 125 1.48 1.15 -8.87
CA ASN A 125 2.84 0.70 -8.66
C ASN A 125 3.08 -0.82 -8.85
N ALA A 126 2.12 -1.59 -9.37
CA ALA A 126 2.29 -3.03 -9.57
C ALA A 126 3.44 -3.36 -10.54
N ALA A 127 3.79 -2.42 -11.42
CA ALA A 127 4.96 -2.49 -12.29
C ALA A 127 6.30 -2.65 -11.55
N LEU A 128 6.36 -2.31 -10.25
CA LEU A 128 7.56 -2.44 -9.42
C LEU A 128 7.73 -3.84 -8.83
N ASN A 129 6.69 -4.68 -8.85
CA ASN A 129 6.76 -6.02 -8.28
C ASN A 129 7.66 -6.94 -9.14
N PHE A 130 8.51 -7.75 -8.48
CA PHE A 130 9.35 -8.74 -9.15
C PHE A 130 8.57 -9.90 -9.80
N LYS A 131 7.36 -10.17 -9.27
CA LYS A 131 6.37 -11.14 -9.75
C LYS A 131 4.98 -10.58 -9.50
N GLN A 132 4.02 -10.93 -10.34
CA GLN A 132 2.64 -10.50 -10.18
C GLN A 132 1.78 -11.57 -9.51
N HIS A 133 0.62 -11.15 -8.99
CA HIS A 133 -0.35 -11.96 -8.24
C HIS A 133 0.17 -12.46 -6.88
N TRP A 134 -0.72 -12.71 -5.92
CA TRP A 134 -0.37 -13.11 -4.54
C TRP A 134 0.51 -14.34 -4.46
N ARG A 135 0.37 -15.27 -5.42
CA ARG A 135 1.17 -16.50 -5.48
C ARG A 135 2.44 -16.35 -6.32
N GLY A 136 2.69 -15.19 -6.92
CA GLY A 136 3.80 -14.97 -7.83
C GLY A 136 3.86 -15.97 -9.00
N ASP A 137 2.71 -16.42 -9.49
CA ASP A 137 2.56 -17.33 -10.64
C ASP A 137 2.36 -16.57 -11.96
N ARG A 138 2.67 -15.28 -11.95
CA ARG A 138 2.66 -14.39 -13.11
C ARG A 138 4.01 -13.70 -13.20
N GLU A 139 4.65 -13.85 -14.35
CA GLU A 139 6.04 -13.47 -14.56
C GLU A 139 6.20 -11.94 -14.68
N SER A 140 5.20 -11.27 -15.23
CA SER A 140 5.19 -9.83 -15.44
C SER A 140 3.75 -9.31 -15.52
N LEU A 141 3.57 -7.99 -15.68
CA LEU A 141 2.26 -7.39 -15.93
C LEU A 141 1.64 -7.94 -17.22
N GLU A 142 2.46 -8.07 -18.27
CA GLU A 142 2.04 -8.57 -19.57
C GLU A 142 1.53 -10.02 -19.48
N ASP A 143 2.27 -10.89 -18.75
CA ASP A 143 1.85 -12.28 -18.48
C ASP A 143 0.59 -12.35 -17.59
N GLN A 144 0.48 -11.45 -16.60
CA GLN A 144 -0.71 -11.35 -15.76
C GLN A 144 -1.95 -10.98 -16.59
N ALA A 145 -1.85 -9.95 -17.42
CA ALA A 145 -2.94 -9.43 -18.23
C ALA A 145 -3.37 -10.45 -19.28
N GLU A 146 -2.42 -11.11 -19.96
CA GLU A 146 -2.71 -12.19 -20.91
C GLU A 146 -3.44 -13.36 -20.23
N LYS A 147 -2.94 -13.85 -19.09
CA LYS A 147 -3.56 -14.99 -18.40
C LYS A 147 -4.92 -14.66 -17.77
N SER A 148 -5.20 -13.40 -17.44
CA SER A 148 -6.48 -12.96 -16.89
C SER A 148 -7.67 -13.28 -17.82
N LEU A 149 -7.43 -13.29 -19.14
CA LEU A 149 -8.42 -13.58 -20.17
C LEU A 149 -9.11 -14.93 -19.97
N LEU A 150 -8.40 -15.90 -19.38
CA LEU A 150 -8.87 -17.27 -19.14
C LEU A 150 -9.31 -17.51 -17.69
N GLY A 151 -9.07 -16.55 -16.79
CA GLY A 151 -9.40 -16.68 -15.37
C GLY A 151 -10.89 -17.00 -15.18
N PRO A 152 -11.29 -18.14 -14.58
CA PRO A 152 -12.70 -18.57 -14.54
C PRO A 152 -13.64 -17.62 -13.80
N ALA A 153 -13.11 -16.87 -12.83
CA ALA A 153 -13.77 -15.80 -12.10
C ALA A 153 -13.24 -14.40 -12.48
N SER A 154 -12.42 -14.30 -13.52
CA SER A 154 -11.93 -13.05 -14.09
C SER A 154 -12.71 -12.75 -15.37
N PHE A 155 -12.17 -13.08 -16.55
CA PHE A 155 -12.85 -12.91 -17.85
C PHE A 155 -13.58 -14.16 -18.33
N GLY A 156 -13.17 -15.34 -17.88
CA GLY A 156 -13.85 -16.62 -18.08
C GLY A 156 -13.76 -17.25 -19.47
N ASN A 157 -12.93 -16.73 -20.39
CA ASN A 157 -12.85 -17.30 -21.73
C ASN A 157 -12.26 -18.72 -21.69
N PRO A 158 -12.75 -19.65 -22.54
CA PRO A 158 -12.21 -21.01 -22.60
C PRO A 158 -10.79 -21.06 -23.20
N ASP A 159 -10.48 -20.12 -24.09
CA ASP A 159 -9.19 -19.97 -24.75
C ASP A 159 -8.95 -18.52 -25.18
N GLN A 160 -7.70 -18.23 -25.57
CA GLN A 160 -7.28 -16.89 -26.00
C GLN A 160 -7.92 -16.48 -27.32
N ALA A 161 -8.20 -17.44 -28.22
CA ALA A 161 -8.78 -17.17 -29.52
C ALA A 161 -10.20 -16.62 -29.40
N THR A 162 -10.98 -17.14 -28.44
CA THR A 162 -12.33 -16.69 -28.10
C THR A 162 -12.31 -15.26 -27.56
N ALA A 163 -11.34 -14.90 -26.73
CA ALA A 163 -11.18 -13.52 -26.25
C ALA A 163 -10.84 -12.57 -27.41
N MET A 164 -9.87 -12.95 -28.25
CA MET A 164 -9.39 -12.09 -29.33
C MET A 164 -10.39 -11.96 -30.48
N SER A 165 -11.23 -12.97 -30.75
CA SER A 165 -12.26 -12.88 -31.80
C SER A 165 -13.28 -11.77 -31.51
N LYS A 166 -13.60 -11.53 -30.23
CA LYS A 166 -14.47 -10.42 -29.80
C LYS A 166 -13.84 -9.06 -30.09
N LEU A 167 -12.53 -8.91 -29.90
CA LEU A 167 -11.80 -7.68 -30.27
C LEU A 167 -11.71 -7.52 -31.80
N LYS A 168 -11.44 -8.60 -32.53
CA LYS A 168 -11.40 -8.60 -34.00
C LYS A 168 -12.75 -8.19 -34.62
N ALA A 169 -13.86 -8.47 -33.94
CA ALA A 169 -15.20 -8.06 -34.37
C ALA A 169 -15.49 -6.56 -34.18
N VAL A 170 -14.58 -5.79 -33.57
CA VAL A 170 -14.75 -4.35 -33.32
C VAL A 170 -13.83 -3.55 -34.25
N PRO A 171 -14.37 -2.86 -35.28
CA PRO A 171 -13.55 -2.18 -36.30
C PRO A 171 -12.52 -1.18 -35.74
N ALA A 172 -12.85 -0.53 -34.62
CA ALA A 172 -11.98 0.45 -33.98
C ALA A 172 -10.65 -0.15 -33.46
N TYR A 173 -10.59 -1.46 -33.16
CA TYR A 173 -9.37 -2.07 -32.65
C TYR A 173 -8.35 -2.41 -33.74
N ALA A 174 -8.79 -2.65 -34.99
CA ALA A 174 -7.87 -2.94 -36.09
C ALA A 174 -6.80 -1.86 -36.25
N GLY A 175 -7.22 -0.59 -36.34
CA GLY A 175 -6.30 0.55 -36.45
C GLY A 175 -5.47 0.78 -35.19
N ALA A 176 -6.06 0.59 -34.00
CA ALA A 176 -5.36 0.80 -32.73
C ALA A 176 -4.23 -0.21 -32.51
N PHE A 177 -4.48 -1.50 -32.78
CA PHE A 177 -3.47 -2.56 -32.71
C PHE A 177 -2.39 -2.40 -33.79
N ALA A 178 -2.76 -2.10 -35.04
CA ALA A 178 -1.78 -1.85 -36.11
C ALA A 178 -0.83 -0.68 -35.78
N LYS A 179 -1.35 0.39 -35.15
CA LYS A 179 -0.54 1.52 -34.69
C LYS A 179 0.39 1.15 -33.52
N ALA A 180 -0.09 0.32 -32.59
CA ALA A 180 0.68 -0.08 -31.41
C ALA A 180 1.76 -1.14 -31.72
N PHE A 181 1.53 -1.95 -32.76
CA PHE A 181 2.38 -3.08 -33.16
C PHE A 181 2.67 -3.04 -34.68
N PRO A 182 3.39 -2.01 -35.17
CA PRO A 182 3.71 -1.88 -36.58
C PRO A 182 4.56 -3.07 -37.06
N GLY A 183 4.22 -3.62 -38.23
CA GLY A 183 4.94 -4.75 -38.84
C GLY A 183 4.49 -6.13 -38.37
N ASP A 184 3.64 -6.23 -37.35
CA ASP A 184 2.98 -7.49 -36.97
C ASP A 184 1.86 -7.82 -37.97
N LYS A 185 1.85 -9.06 -38.47
CA LYS A 185 0.89 -9.54 -39.48
C LYS A 185 -0.45 -9.94 -38.85
N ASP A 186 -0.50 -10.26 -37.56
CA ASP A 186 -1.74 -10.52 -36.81
C ASP A 186 -1.69 -9.78 -35.47
N PRO A 187 -1.82 -8.45 -35.47
CA PRO A 187 -1.53 -7.64 -34.29
C PRO A 187 -2.59 -7.82 -33.18
N ILE A 188 -3.81 -8.28 -33.49
CA ILE A 188 -4.85 -8.55 -32.49
C ILE A 188 -4.67 -9.99 -31.97
N ASN A 189 -3.76 -10.15 -31.00
CA ASN A 189 -3.48 -11.42 -30.34
C ASN A 189 -3.27 -11.23 -28.81
N SER A 190 -3.30 -12.32 -28.05
CA SER A 190 -3.28 -12.28 -26.58
C SER A 190 -1.97 -11.75 -25.99
N LYS A 191 -0.84 -11.96 -26.68
CA LYS A 191 0.45 -11.40 -26.27
C LYS A 191 0.45 -9.88 -26.41
N ASN A 192 -0.04 -9.38 -27.54
CA ASN A 192 -0.16 -7.94 -27.79
C ASN A 192 -1.19 -7.29 -26.86
N TRP A 193 -2.26 -8.00 -26.47
CA TRP A 193 -3.13 -7.59 -25.37
C TRP A 193 -2.33 -7.39 -24.08
N GLY A 194 -1.55 -8.40 -23.67
CA GLY A 194 -0.73 -8.32 -22.46
C GLY A 194 0.27 -7.17 -22.50
N VAL A 195 1.00 -7.01 -23.62
CA VAL A 195 1.97 -5.93 -23.82
C VAL A 195 1.31 -4.55 -23.75
N ALA A 196 0.16 -4.37 -24.40
CA ALA A 196 -0.54 -3.09 -24.38
C ALA A 196 -1.03 -2.74 -22.98
N VAL A 197 -1.72 -3.67 -22.29
CA VAL A 197 -2.22 -3.46 -20.92
C VAL A 197 -1.05 -3.19 -19.96
N GLY A 198 0.02 -3.99 -20.01
CA GLY A 198 1.21 -3.78 -19.19
C GLY A 198 1.89 -2.43 -19.47
N ALA A 199 1.91 -1.95 -20.71
CA ALA A 199 2.42 -0.63 -21.05
C ALA A 199 1.59 0.49 -20.38
N PHE A 200 0.27 0.37 -20.35
CA PHE A 200 -0.60 1.29 -19.63
C PHE A 200 -0.36 1.21 -18.11
N GLU A 201 -0.32 0.02 -17.53
CA GLU A 201 -0.11 -0.17 -16.09
C GLU A 201 1.24 0.37 -15.60
N ARG A 202 2.29 0.36 -16.45
CA ARG A 202 3.58 1.00 -16.15
C ARG A 202 3.51 2.52 -16.03
N THR A 203 2.42 3.15 -16.46
CA THR A 203 2.17 4.59 -16.26
C THR A 203 1.48 4.88 -14.93
N LEU A 204 0.95 3.85 -14.25
CA LEU A 204 0.17 3.98 -13.02
C LEU A 204 1.08 4.00 -11.78
N LEU A 205 2.07 4.90 -11.81
CA LEU A 205 2.98 5.15 -10.71
C LEU A 205 2.49 6.33 -9.87
N THR A 206 2.53 6.18 -8.55
CA THR A 206 1.98 7.17 -7.60
C THR A 206 3.07 7.62 -6.62
N PRO A 207 4.05 8.43 -7.07
CA PRO A 207 5.05 8.99 -6.17
C PRO A 207 4.38 9.85 -5.09
N SER A 208 5.03 9.94 -3.94
CA SER A 208 4.52 10.52 -2.71
C SER A 208 5.58 11.42 -2.05
N LYS A 209 5.23 12.04 -0.92
CA LYS A 209 6.20 12.75 -0.07
C LYS A 209 7.35 11.86 0.42
N PHE A 210 7.15 10.54 0.48
CA PHE A 210 8.22 9.62 0.86
C PHE A 210 9.30 9.57 -0.23
N ASP A 211 8.92 9.65 -1.50
CA ASP A 211 9.86 9.73 -2.63
C ASP A 211 10.63 11.06 -2.62
N ALA A 212 9.94 12.17 -2.31
CA ALA A 212 10.59 13.48 -2.11
C ALA A 212 11.61 13.43 -0.96
N PHE A 213 11.27 12.77 0.15
CA PHE A 213 12.19 12.53 1.25
C PHE A 213 13.41 11.75 0.78
N LEU A 214 13.22 10.60 0.13
CA LEU A 214 14.30 9.74 -0.36
C LEU A 214 15.22 10.44 -1.40
N THR A 215 14.70 11.43 -2.13
CA THR A 215 15.49 12.22 -3.10
C THR A 215 16.23 13.41 -2.48
N GLY A 216 16.07 13.67 -1.18
CA GLY A 216 16.88 14.63 -0.43
C GLY A 216 16.11 15.70 0.33
N ASP A 217 14.79 15.81 0.15
CA ASP A 217 13.98 16.76 0.91
C ASP A 217 13.69 16.23 2.32
N ALA A 218 14.62 16.50 3.25
CA ALA A 218 14.49 16.12 4.65
C ALA A 218 13.26 16.72 5.36
N SER A 219 12.58 17.70 4.75
CA SER A 219 11.36 18.33 5.28
C SER A 219 10.06 17.76 4.70
N ALA A 220 10.14 16.88 3.69
CA ALA A 220 8.98 16.30 3.03
C ALA A 220 8.09 15.45 3.97
N LEU A 221 8.68 14.87 5.02
CA LEU A 221 7.96 14.13 6.05
C LEU A 221 7.63 15.03 7.25
N THR A 222 6.41 14.92 7.75
CA THR A 222 6.07 15.49 9.06
C THR A 222 6.86 14.78 10.17
N LYS A 223 6.94 15.40 11.35
CA LYS A 223 7.59 14.78 12.53
C LYS A 223 7.01 13.41 12.87
N GLN A 224 5.68 13.27 12.75
CA GLN A 224 4.99 12.02 13.02
C GLN A 224 5.33 10.94 11.97
N GLU A 225 5.42 11.31 10.70
CA GLU A 225 5.82 10.38 9.63
C GLU A 225 7.27 9.94 9.75
N ALA A 226 8.18 10.87 10.08
CA ALA A 226 9.58 10.55 10.34
C ALA A 226 9.74 9.59 11.53
N ALA A 227 8.98 9.81 12.61
CA ALA A 227 8.95 8.88 13.75
C ALA A 227 8.36 7.51 13.37
N GLY A 228 7.33 7.47 12.51
CA GLY A 228 6.76 6.24 11.97
C GLY A 228 7.76 5.45 11.11
N LEU A 229 8.48 6.14 10.21
CA LEU A 229 9.53 5.55 9.39
C LEU A 229 10.66 4.96 10.24
N ARG A 230 11.13 5.71 11.24
CA ARG A 230 12.11 5.25 12.24
C ARG A 230 11.63 3.94 12.88
N LYS A 231 10.42 3.93 13.43
CA LYS A 231 9.84 2.74 14.06
C LYS A 231 9.70 1.56 13.09
N PHE A 232 9.34 1.81 11.83
CA PHE A 232 9.23 0.79 10.79
C PHE A 232 10.57 0.10 10.51
N ILE A 233 11.65 0.88 10.45
CA ILE A 233 13.01 0.36 10.27
C ILE A 233 13.47 -0.39 11.52
N ASP A 234 13.32 0.22 12.71
CA ASP A 234 13.79 -0.34 13.99
C ASP A 234 13.10 -1.67 14.34
N LEU A 235 11.82 -1.84 13.98
CA LEU A 235 11.07 -3.09 14.15
C LEU A 235 11.44 -4.16 13.12
N GLY A 236 12.30 -3.85 12.15
CA GLY A 236 12.75 -4.77 11.12
C GLY A 236 11.75 -4.97 9.98
N CYS A 237 10.69 -4.15 9.86
CA CYS A 237 9.69 -4.28 8.80
C CYS A 237 10.32 -4.15 7.40
N ALA A 238 11.36 -3.32 7.29
CA ALA A 238 12.14 -3.11 6.08
C ALA A 238 12.86 -4.38 5.57
N SER A 239 13.01 -5.43 6.38
CA SER A 239 13.60 -6.70 5.91
C SER A 239 12.80 -7.36 4.78
N CYS A 240 11.47 -7.20 4.80
CA CYS A 240 10.56 -7.73 3.78
C CYS A 240 9.94 -6.62 2.91
N HIS A 241 9.72 -5.44 3.51
CA HIS A 241 9.07 -4.30 2.89
C HIS A 241 10.09 -3.21 2.56
N ASN A 242 10.82 -3.39 1.45
CA ASN A 242 11.93 -2.52 1.01
C ASN A 242 11.83 -2.16 -0.47
N GLY A 243 12.83 -1.41 -0.96
CA GLY A 243 12.90 -0.97 -2.36
C GLY A 243 11.83 0.07 -2.70
N ALA A 244 11.62 0.29 -4.01
CA ALA A 244 10.68 1.31 -4.50
C ALA A 244 9.20 0.98 -4.25
N GLY A 245 8.85 -0.31 -4.20
CA GLY A 245 7.49 -0.78 -3.91
C GLY A 245 7.20 -0.97 -2.41
N VAL A 246 8.18 -0.74 -1.52
CA VAL A 246 8.06 -1.01 -0.07
C VAL A 246 7.57 -2.46 0.18
N GLY A 247 8.14 -3.40 -0.56
CA GLY A 247 7.65 -4.77 -0.70
C GLY A 247 7.61 -5.20 -2.16
N GLY A 248 7.06 -6.39 -2.41
CA GLY A 248 6.95 -6.91 -3.77
C GLY A 248 8.28 -7.32 -4.40
N ASN A 249 9.31 -7.61 -3.59
CA ASN A 249 10.66 -8.00 -4.06
C ASN A 249 11.03 -9.46 -3.73
N SER A 250 10.23 -10.14 -2.92
CA SER A 250 10.49 -11.53 -2.49
C SER A 250 9.22 -12.25 -2.09
N PHE A 251 9.30 -13.58 -1.98
CA PHE A 251 8.30 -14.38 -1.29
C PHE A 251 8.68 -14.53 0.17
N GLN A 252 7.70 -14.43 1.06
CA GLN A 252 7.88 -14.58 2.50
C GLN A 252 6.84 -15.54 3.06
N LYS A 253 7.20 -16.27 4.11
CA LYS A 253 6.23 -17.06 4.85
C LYS A 253 5.30 -16.09 5.60
N PHE A 254 4.00 -16.15 5.33
CA PHE A 254 3.05 -15.41 6.15
C PHE A 254 2.84 -16.16 7.48
N GLY A 255 3.25 -15.53 8.57
CA GLY A 255 3.40 -16.20 9.87
C GLY A 255 4.81 -16.74 10.11
N VAL A 256 5.82 -15.86 10.05
CA VAL A 256 7.22 -16.19 10.37
C VAL A 256 7.38 -16.52 11.87
N VAL A 257 6.68 -15.76 12.72
CA VAL A 257 6.78 -15.86 14.19
C VAL A 257 5.65 -16.69 14.78
N SER A 258 4.40 -16.41 14.40
CA SER A 258 3.21 -17.17 14.78
C SER A 258 2.38 -17.52 13.56
N ASP A 259 1.58 -18.58 13.67
CA ASP A 259 0.68 -18.98 12.59
C ASP A 259 -0.37 -17.90 12.32
N TYR A 260 -0.37 -17.33 11.12
CA TYR A 260 -1.22 -16.17 10.82
C TYR A 260 -2.71 -16.46 11.01
N TRP A 261 -3.16 -17.70 10.79
CA TRP A 261 -4.58 -18.05 10.92
C TRP A 261 -5.10 -18.00 12.36
N LYS A 262 -4.21 -18.11 13.36
CA LYS A 262 -4.57 -17.90 14.77
C LYS A 262 -4.83 -16.43 15.06
N GLU A 263 -4.11 -15.53 14.38
CA GLU A 263 -4.22 -14.07 14.54
C GLU A 263 -5.35 -13.49 13.70
N THR A 264 -5.61 -14.03 12.50
CA THR A 264 -6.62 -13.50 11.56
C THR A 264 -7.98 -14.19 11.68
N GLY A 265 -8.06 -15.31 12.40
CA GLY A 265 -9.28 -16.11 12.53
C GLY A 265 -9.73 -16.82 11.24
N VAL A 266 -8.84 -16.98 10.25
CA VAL A 266 -9.19 -17.70 9.03
C VAL A 266 -9.27 -19.20 9.31
N THR A 267 -10.37 -19.84 8.91
CA THR A 267 -10.60 -21.28 9.18
C THR A 267 -10.02 -22.18 8.09
N THR A 268 -9.86 -21.66 6.87
CA THR A 268 -9.25 -22.35 5.74
C THR A 268 -8.04 -21.56 5.27
N PRO A 269 -6.83 -21.87 5.77
CA PRO A 269 -5.61 -21.17 5.34
C PRO A 269 -5.36 -21.32 3.84
N ASP A 270 -5.03 -20.21 3.21
CA ASP A 270 -4.60 -20.17 1.82
C ASP A 270 -3.14 -20.62 1.74
N LYS A 271 -2.85 -21.61 0.89
CA LYS A 271 -1.51 -22.19 0.74
C LYS A 271 -0.53 -21.28 0.00
N GLY A 272 -1.04 -20.21 -0.63
CA GLY A 272 -0.25 -19.22 -1.34
C GLY A 272 0.62 -19.85 -2.44
N ARG A 273 1.94 -19.67 -2.32
CA ARG A 273 2.91 -20.15 -3.31
C ARG A 273 2.91 -21.68 -3.46
N ALA A 274 2.57 -22.43 -2.41
CA ALA A 274 2.54 -23.90 -2.47
C ALA A 274 1.47 -24.45 -3.43
N ASP A 275 0.46 -23.67 -3.82
CA ASP A 275 -0.50 -24.07 -4.88
C ASP A 275 0.14 -24.21 -6.27
N VAL A 276 1.30 -23.58 -6.47
CA VAL A 276 1.92 -23.38 -7.79
C VAL A 276 3.37 -23.86 -7.85
N THR A 277 3.93 -24.31 -6.72
CA THR A 277 5.24 -24.95 -6.63
C THR A 277 5.07 -26.36 -6.09
N LYS A 278 5.61 -27.35 -6.79
CA LYS A 278 5.65 -28.75 -6.34
C LYS A 278 6.79 -28.98 -5.37
#